data_AF-A0AAQ4E5C1-F1
#
_entry.id   AF-A0AAQ4E5C1-F1
#
_cell.length_a   1.000
_cell.length_b   1.000
_cell.length_c   1.000
_cell.angle_alpha   90.00
_cell.angle_beta   90.00
_cell.angle_gamma   90.00
#
_symmetry.space_group_name_H-M   'P 1'
#
loop_
_entity.id
_entity.type
_entity.pdbx_description
1 polymer ?
#
loop_
_entity_poly.entity_id
_entity_poly.type
_entity_poly.pdbx_seq_one_letter_code
_entity_poly.pdbx_strand_id
1 'polypeptide(L)'
;MRCQQLGTLRESLEDKRQQLVECHRRRQALVRAYVGDLARDIFPIEEHPWPDSAGLFLYLRLASFGLCVCSGSGTSDGGGRELRELEEAQQTVYVRGRWVHLARTEGCYTLVGVQLPTSGDYSQYCHWLAEQQERAWPAPEEPCNVGYTLSAGLMYAAQMVAVLAFYLDVPLPHSLCYSQFGARDESEEDFRNWVARLNSNVLHLCASQGLEPPMLRPRTTLRNLSLLVQHQGNI
;
A
#
# COMPACT_ATOMS: atom_id res chain seq x y z
N MET A 1 -63.34 10.74 -6.94
CA MET A 1 -62.54 10.56 -5.71
C MET A 1 -61.33 9.63 -5.90
N ARG A 2 -61.47 8.39 -6.39
CA ARG A 2 -60.31 7.48 -6.61
C ARG A 2 -59.21 8.02 -7.53
N CYS A 3 -59.54 8.69 -8.64
CA CYS A 3 -58.54 9.24 -9.55
C CYS A 3 -57.71 10.39 -8.94
N GLN A 4 -58.31 11.20 -8.07
CA GLN A 4 -57.58 12.26 -7.34
C GLN A 4 -56.61 11.65 -6.32
N GLN A 5 -57.04 10.63 -5.57
CA GLN A 5 -56.18 9.92 -4.62
C GLN A 5 -54.98 9.24 -5.30
N LEU A 6 -55.16 8.69 -6.51
CA LEU A 6 -54.07 8.12 -7.30
C LEU A 6 -53.10 9.19 -7.79
N GLY A 7 -53.60 10.37 -8.19
CA GLY A 7 -52.75 11.51 -8.56
C GLY A 7 -51.86 11.97 -7.42
N THR A 8 -52.43 12.15 -6.22
CA THR A 8 -51.67 12.57 -5.02
C THR A 8 -50.61 11.55 -4.60
N LEU A 9 -50.90 10.25 -4.74
CA LEU A 9 -49.93 9.20 -4.42
C LEU A 9 -48.77 9.15 -5.42
N ARG A 10 -49.05 9.40 -6.70
CA ARG A 10 -48.02 9.46 -7.74
C ARG A 10 -47.08 10.63 -7.53
N GLU A 11 -47.62 11.81 -7.27
CA GLU A 11 -46.84 13.01 -6.97
C GLU A 11 -45.96 12.79 -5.72
N SER A 12 -46.54 12.23 -4.65
CA SER A 12 -45.77 11.86 -3.45
C SER A 12 -44.66 10.83 -3.70
N LEU A 13 -44.88 9.86 -4.60
CA LEU A 13 -43.86 8.89 -4.98
C LEU A 13 -42.72 9.56 -5.77
N GLU A 14 -43.04 10.44 -6.71
CA GLU A 14 -42.06 11.19 -7.51
C GLU A 14 -41.21 12.09 -6.60
N ASP A 15 -41.82 12.79 -5.65
CA ASP A 15 -41.11 13.59 -4.65
C ASP A 15 -40.16 12.73 -3.79
N LYS A 16 -40.63 11.59 -3.29
CA LYS A 16 -39.76 10.67 -2.51
C LYS A 16 -38.60 10.14 -3.32
N ARG A 17 -38.80 9.86 -4.62
CA ARG A 17 -37.71 9.41 -5.51
C ARG A 17 -36.68 10.52 -5.70
N GLN A 18 -37.11 11.77 -5.89
CA GLN A 18 -36.21 12.92 -5.99
C GLN A 18 -35.43 13.13 -4.68
N GLN A 19 -36.10 13.04 -3.53
CA GLN A 19 -35.46 13.13 -2.21
C GLN A 19 -34.40 12.03 -2.00
N LEU A 20 -34.69 10.79 -2.42
CA LEU A 20 -33.73 9.68 -2.34
C LEU A 20 -32.50 9.93 -3.21
N VAL A 21 -32.68 10.42 -4.44
CA VAL A 21 -31.57 10.76 -5.34
C VAL A 21 -30.69 11.85 -4.73
N GLU A 22 -31.30 12.91 -4.19
CA GLU A 22 -30.55 14.00 -3.56
C GLU A 22 -29.82 13.54 -2.28
N CYS A 23 -30.47 12.69 -1.47
CA CYS A 23 -29.86 12.10 -0.29
C CYS A 23 -28.64 11.23 -0.66
N HIS A 24 -28.77 10.39 -1.70
CA HIS A 24 -27.66 9.58 -2.22
C HIS A 24 -26.51 10.44 -2.73
N ARG A 25 -26.82 11.51 -3.49
CA ARG A 25 -25.81 12.45 -4.00
C ARG A 25 -25.06 13.14 -2.86
N ARG A 26 -25.78 13.61 -1.83
CA ARG A 26 -25.18 14.25 -0.65
C ARG A 26 -24.32 13.27 0.14
N ARG A 27 -24.77 12.02 0.33
CA ARG A 27 -23.99 10.95 0.96
C ARG A 27 -22.69 10.71 0.20
N GLN A 28 -22.77 10.55 -1.13
CA GLN A 28 -21.58 10.33 -1.97
C GLN A 28 -20.59 11.49 -1.89
N ALA A 29 -21.06 12.74 -1.90
CA ALA A 29 -20.19 13.91 -1.75
C ALA A 29 -19.46 13.93 -0.40
N LEU A 30 -20.15 13.61 0.69
CA LEU A 30 -19.54 13.51 2.03
C LEU A 30 -18.52 12.37 2.12
N VAL A 31 -18.86 11.20 1.57
CA VAL A 31 -17.96 10.05 1.54
C VAL A 31 -16.66 10.39 0.81
N ARG A 32 -16.75 11.05 -0.35
CA ARG A 32 -15.56 11.51 -1.10
C ARG A 32 -14.70 12.48 -0.30
N ALA A 33 -15.33 13.44 0.39
CA ALA A 33 -14.61 14.38 1.25
C ALA A 33 -13.89 13.64 2.39
N TYR A 34 -14.56 12.74 3.10
CA TYR A 34 -13.96 11.97 4.19
C TYR A 34 -12.82 11.05 3.71
N VAL A 35 -12.97 10.40 2.56
CA VAL A 35 -11.90 9.58 1.97
C VAL A 35 -10.67 10.44 1.63
N GLY A 36 -10.89 11.64 1.08
CA GLY A 36 -9.82 12.59 0.81
C GLY A 36 -9.12 13.07 2.09
N ASP A 37 -9.89 13.45 3.11
CA ASP A 37 -9.35 13.91 4.40
C ASP A 37 -8.58 12.78 5.11
N LEU A 38 -9.08 11.55 5.08
CA LEU A 38 -8.39 10.37 5.61
C LEU A 38 -7.04 10.15 4.97
N ALA A 39 -6.99 10.17 3.63
CA ALA A 39 -5.76 9.92 2.90
C ALA A 39 -4.77 11.10 2.98
N ARG A 40 -5.22 12.31 3.29
CA ARG A 40 -4.35 13.48 3.46
C ARG A 40 -3.81 13.59 4.88
N ASP A 41 -4.67 13.42 5.87
CA ASP A 41 -4.39 13.85 7.24
C ASP A 41 -4.09 12.67 8.20
N ILE A 42 -4.59 11.46 7.90
CA ILE A 42 -4.45 10.29 8.80
C ILE A 42 -3.55 9.22 8.17
N PHE A 43 -3.74 8.94 6.88
CA PHE A 43 -3.00 7.92 6.12
C PHE A 43 -2.36 8.54 4.86
N PRO A 44 -1.42 9.50 5.00
CA PRO A 44 -0.69 10.05 3.87
C PRO A 44 0.01 8.94 3.11
N ILE A 45 -0.33 8.79 1.82
CA ILE A 45 0.34 7.90 0.86
C ILE A 45 1.05 8.76 -0.17
N GLU A 46 2.37 8.61 -0.25
CA GLU A 46 3.21 9.29 -1.22
C GLU A 46 4.03 8.27 -2.01
N GLU A 47 4.10 8.43 -3.33
CA GLU A 47 4.97 7.61 -4.19
C GLU A 47 6.30 8.34 -4.38
N HIS A 48 7.40 7.64 -4.13
CA HIS A 48 8.74 8.15 -4.38
C HIS A 48 9.52 7.17 -5.27
N PRO A 49 10.42 7.66 -6.15
CA PRO A 49 11.46 6.80 -6.69
C PRO A 49 12.23 6.17 -5.51
N TRP A 50 12.64 4.89 -5.60
CA TRP A 50 13.56 4.38 -4.58
C TRP A 50 14.76 5.32 -4.50
N PRO A 51 15.29 5.60 -3.30
CA PRO A 51 16.51 6.36 -3.21
C PRO A 51 17.57 5.68 -4.10
N ASP A 52 18.05 6.39 -5.13
CA ASP A 52 19.29 6.03 -5.81
C ASP A 52 20.38 5.82 -4.74
N SER A 53 21.46 5.11 -5.04
CA SER A 53 22.53 4.81 -4.07
C SER A 53 23.03 6.01 -3.23
N ALA A 54 22.89 7.24 -3.73
CA ALA A 54 23.12 8.49 -2.98
C ALA A 54 22.05 8.81 -1.90
N GLY A 55 20.78 8.49 -2.16
CA GLY A 55 19.68 8.54 -1.19
C GLY A 55 19.75 7.39 -0.17
N LEU A 56 20.31 6.23 -0.54
CA LEU A 56 20.63 5.17 0.42
C LEU A 56 21.68 5.64 1.43
N PHE A 57 22.60 6.50 0.99
CA PHE A 57 23.56 7.22 1.83
C PHE A 57 22.89 8.24 2.78
N LEU A 58 21.80 8.89 2.34
CA LEU A 58 21.01 9.78 3.20
C LEU A 58 20.14 8.99 4.18
N TYR A 59 19.62 7.83 3.77
CA TYR A 59 18.90 6.88 4.61
C TYR A 59 19.82 6.30 5.69
N LEU A 60 21.03 5.89 5.31
CA LEU A 60 22.10 5.51 6.25
C LEU A 60 22.51 6.69 7.14
N ARG A 61 22.56 7.93 6.62
CA ARG A 61 22.87 9.15 7.43
C ARG A 61 21.74 9.57 8.38
N LEU A 62 20.48 9.38 8.03
CA LEU A 62 19.35 9.62 8.93
C LEU A 62 19.19 8.48 9.94
N ALA A 63 19.54 7.25 9.57
CA ALA A 63 19.74 6.12 10.46
C ALA A 63 21.06 6.21 11.28
N SER A 64 21.92 7.21 11.05
CA SER A 64 23.24 7.34 11.72
C SER A 64 23.19 7.90 13.15
N PHE A 65 22.14 7.64 13.93
CA PHE A 65 22.26 7.63 15.39
C PHE A 65 22.63 6.24 15.96
N GLY A 66 23.09 5.31 15.11
CA GLY A 66 23.77 4.05 15.46
C GLY A 66 23.60 3.04 14.33
N LEU A 67 24.62 2.42 13.71
CA LEU A 67 25.79 1.76 14.28
C LEU A 67 26.87 1.48 13.19
N CYS A 68 28.08 1.18 13.69
CA CYS A 68 29.11 0.25 13.17
C CYS A 68 29.17 -0.03 11.65
N VAL A 69 30.21 0.52 11.00
CA VAL A 69 30.69 0.04 9.70
C VAL A 69 31.82 -0.97 9.94
N CYS A 70 31.62 -2.22 9.54
CA CYS A 70 32.73 -3.13 9.29
C CYS A 70 33.59 -2.51 8.18
N SER A 71 34.77 -2.02 8.55
CA SER A 71 35.68 -1.32 7.67
C SER A 71 36.27 -2.28 6.64
N GLY A 72 35.68 -2.33 5.44
CA GLY A 72 36.34 -2.81 4.22
C GLY A 72 37.01 -1.62 3.54
N SER A 73 38.29 -1.41 3.80
CA SER A 73 39.11 -0.40 3.13
C SER A 73 39.28 -0.76 1.64
N GLY A 74 38.69 0.03 0.75
CA GLY A 74 38.88 -0.11 -0.69
C GLY A 74 38.49 1.17 -1.41
N THR A 75 39.46 2.07 -1.58
CA THR A 75 39.36 3.21 -2.49
C THR A 75 39.17 2.72 -3.93
N SER A 76 38.02 2.97 -4.56
CA SER A 76 37.90 2.89 -6.02
C SER A 76 36.73 3.71 -6.52
N ASP A 77 37.05 4.76 -7.27
CA ASP A 77 36.19 5.60 -8.11
C ASP A 77 35.50 4.80 -9.25
N GLY A 78 35.69 3.47 -9.31
CA GLY A 78 35.07 2.56 -10.28
C GLY A 78 33.74 1.94 -9.86
N GLY A 79 33.36 1.98 -8.58
CA GLY A 79 32.15 1.29 -8.08
C GLY A 79 30.83 1.88 -8.60
N GLY A 80 30.79 3.17 -8.93
CA GLY A 80 29.58 3.83 -9.43
C GLY A 80 29.21 3.46 -10.86
N ARG A 81 30.19 3.10 -11.70
CA ARG A 81 29.96 2.75 -13.11
C ARG A 81 29.47 1.31 -13.24
N GLU A 82 30.07 0.38 -12.50
CA GLU A 82 29.65 -1.02 -12.45
C GLU A 82 28.23 -1.16 -11.88
N LEU A 83 27.88 -0.37 -10.86
CA LEU A 83 26.51 -0.33 -10.32
C LEU A 83 25.48 0.17 -11.35
N ARG A 84 25.84 1.19 -12.15
CA ARG A 84 24.94 1.76 -13.15
C ARG A 84 24.72 0.81 -14.33
N GLU A 85 25.77 0.08 -14.72
CA GLU A 85 25.69 -0.98 -15.72
C GLU A 85 24.85 -2.17 -15.21
N LEU A 86 24.95 -2.51 -13.92
CA LEU A 86 24.08 -3.49 -13.26
C LEU A 86 22.62 -3.04 -13.19
N GLU A 87 22.37 -1.77 -12.82
CA GLU A 87 21.04 -1.18 -12.78
C GLU A 87 20.37 -1.19 -14.18
N GLU A 88 21.12 -0.81 -15.22
CA GLU A 88 20.66 -0.86 -16.61
C GLU A 88 20.38 -2.31 -17.07
N ALA A 89 21.23 -3.26 -16.67
CA ALA A 89 21.04 -4.67 -16.95
C ALA A 89 19.81 -5.27 -16.24
N GLN A 90 19.54 -4.87 -15.00
CA GLN A 90 18.34 -5.30 -14.25
C GLN A 90 17.04 -4.72 -14.83
N GLN A 91 17.14 -3.59 -15.54
CA GLN A 91 16.01 -2.92 -16.17
C GLN A 91 15.76 -3.37 -17.62
N THR A 92 16.48 -4.37 -18.15
CA THR A 92 16.32 -4.85 -19.53
C THR A 92 16.13 -6.37 -19.58
N VAL A 93 15.17 -6.84 -20.38
CA VAL A 93 14.90 -8.26 -20.59
C VAL A 93 14.77 -8.55 -22.08
N TYR A 94 15.32 -9.67 -22.53
CA TYR A 94 15.28 -10.06 -23.94
C TYR A 94 14.06 -10.94 -24.23
N VAL A 95 13.12 -10.43 -25.03
CA VAL A 95 11.88 -11.14 -25.40
C VAL A 95 11.74 -11.17 -26.91
N ARG A 96 11.68 -12.38 -27.49
CA ARG A 96 11.41 -12.62 -28.92
C ARG A 96 12.31 -11.82 -29.88
N GLY A 97 13.61 -11.78 -29.64
CA GLY A 97 14.55 -11.12 -30.55
C GLY A 97 14.78 -9.64 -30.29
N ARG A 98 14.22 -9.08 -29.21
CA ARG A 98 14.32 -7.65 -28.88
C ARG A 98 14.60 -7.45 -27.40
N TRP A 99 15.49 -6.50 -27.09
CA TRP A 99 15.65 -5.99 -25.73
C TRP A 99 14.48 -5.07 -25.41
N VAL A 100 13.80 -5.37 -24.30
CA VAL A 100 12.68 -4.58 -23.79
C VAL A 100 13.08 -4.04 -22.43
N HIS A 101 12.98 -2.73 -22.23
CA HIS A 101 13.14 -2.14 -20.91
C HIS A 101 11.94 -2.52 -20.05
N LEU A 102 12.21 -3.13 -18.90
CA LEU A 102 11.23 -3.30 -17.83
C LEU A 102 10.90 -1.89 -17.31
N ALA A 103 9.61 -1.59 -17.14
CA ALA A 103 9.21 -0.38 -16.45
C ALA A 103 9.87 -0.38 -15.06
N ARG A 104 10.51 0.72 -14.65
CA ARG A 104 11.20 0.85 -13.36
C ARG A 104 10.26 0.38 -12.25
N THR A 105 10.50 -0.82 -11.72
CA THR A 105 9.75 -1.38 -10.58
C THR A 105 10.23 -0.82 -9.26
N GLU A 106 11.34 -0.07 -9.31
CA GLU A 106 12.01 0.56 -8.20
C GLU A 106 11.36 1.92 -7.90
N GLY A 107 10.18 1.85 -7.29
CA GLY A 107 9.64 2.90 -6.40
C GLY A 107 9.36 2.39 -4.98
N CYS A 108 9.27 3.30 -4.02
CA CYS A 108 8.71 3.01 -2.70
C CYS A 108 7.50 3.89 -2.44
N TYR A 109 6.58 3.42 -1.61
CA TYR A 109 5.52 4.25 -1.08
C TYR A 109 5.82 4.57 0.38
N THR A 110 5.64 5.82 0.75
CA THR A 110 5.60 6.24 2.15
C THR A 110 4.15 6.21 2.61
N LEU A 111 3.85 5.44 3.64
CA LEU A 111 2.56 5.41 4.33
C LEU A 111 2.79 5.76 5.80
N VAL A 112 2.23 6.89 6.26
CA VAL A 112 2.40 7.36 7.66
C VAL A 112 3.89 7.42 8.07
N GLY A 113 4.75 7.88 7.16
CA GLY A 113 6.20 7.96 7.37
C GLY A 113 6.96 6.63 7.25
N VAL A 114 6.27 5.50 7.03
CA VAL A 114 6.87 4.18 6.84
C VAL A 114 7.00 3.86 5.36
N GLN A 115 8.17 3.40 4.93
CA GLN A 115 8.41 3.03 3.54
C GLN A 115 8.12 1.57 3.26
N LEU A 116 7.35 1.30 2.21
CA LEU A 116 7.07 -0.03 1.69
C LEU A 116 7.43 -0.15 0.21
N PRO A 117 7.93 -1.31 -0.25
CA PRO A 117 8.25 -1.54 -1.66
C PRO A 117 7.02 -1.42 -2.59
N THR A 118 7.14 -0.69 -3.70
CA THR A 118 6.09 -0.60 -4.73
C THR A 118 5.80 -1.96 -5.39
N SER A 119 6.79 -2.84 -5.43
CA SER A 119 6.66 -4.21 -5.98
C SER A 119 5.73 -5.11 -5.16
N GLY A 120 5.53 -4.80 -3.87
CA GLY A 120 4.90 -5.71 -2.92
C GLY A 120 5.73 -6.97 -2.65
N ASP A 121 7.03 -6.91 -2.94
CA ASP A 121 7.98 -7.95 -2.56
C ASP A 121 8.46 -7.69 -1.12
N TYR A 122 8.01 -8.56 -0.21
CA TYR A 122 8.36 -8.51 1.20
C TYR A 122 9.33 -9.63 1.58
N SER A 123 10.08 -10.20 0.64
CA SER A 123 11.09 -11.24 0.90
C SER A 123 12.13 -10.85 1.95
N GLN A 124 12.45 -9.56 2.08
CA GLN A 124 13.31 -9.02 3.15
C GLN A 124 12.74 -9.28 4.54
N TYR A 125 11.41 -9.31 4.69
CA TYR A 125 10.76 -9.71 5.94
C TYR A 125 11.02 -11.18 6.25
N CYS A 126 10.87 -12.07 5.25
CA CYS A 126 11.11 -13.50 5.42
C CYS A 126 12.56 -13.78 5.84
N HIS A 127 13.52 -13.11 5.20
CA HIS A 127 14.93 -13.19 5.59
C HIS A 127 15.16 -12.73 7.03
N TRP A 128 14.62 -11.56 7.39
CA TRP A 128 14.72 -11.05 8.76
C TRP A 128 14.08 -11.99 9.78
N LEU A 129 12.92 -12.58 9.46
CA LEU A 129 12.20 -13.51 10.31
C LEU A 129 13.01 -14.79 10.56
N ALA A 130 13.62 -15.36 9.51
CA ALA A 130 14.50 -16.51 9.63
C ALA A 130 15.71 -16.21 10.53
N GLU A 131 16.33 -15.04 10.36
CA GLU A 131 17.43 -14.59 11.23
C GLU A 131 16.99 -14.40 12.69
N GLN A 132 15.77 -13.92 12.94
CA GLN A 132 15.27 -13.79 14.31
C GLN A 132 14.98 -15.16 14.94
N GLN A 133 14.47 -16.12 14.16
CA GLN A 133 14.16 -17.45 14.67
C GLN A 133 15.42 -18.25 15.05
N GLU A 134 16.53 -18.00 14.36
CA GLU A 134 17.83 -18.61 14.68
C GLU A 134 18.54 -17.96 15.88
N ARG A 135 18.13 -16.74 16.30
CA ARG A 135 18.74 -16.04 17.43
C ARG A 135 18.28 -16.62 18.76
N ALA A 136 19.22 -17.20 19.51
CA ALA A 136 18.99 -17.73 20.85
C ALA A 136 18.73 -16.65 21.92
N TRP A 137 19.03 -15.38 21.64
CA TRP A 137 18.86 -14.25 22.55
C TRP A 137 18.13 -13.08 21.89
N PRO A 138 17.22 -12.38 22.60
CA PRO A 138 16.60 -11.18 22.05
C PRO A 138 17.70 -10.16 21.78
N ALA A 139 17.91 -9.84 20.50
CA ALA A 139 18.78 -8.74 20.12
C ALA A 139 18.26 -7.45 20.76
N PRO A 140 19.14 -6.52 21.17
CA PRO A 140 18.72 -5.19 21.58
C PRO A 140 17.82 -4.61 20.49
N GLU A 141 16.70 -3.99 20.89
CA GLU A 141 15.74 -3.42 19.94
C GLU A 141 16.44 -2.32 19.14
N GLU A 142 16.85 -2.65 17.92
CA GLU A 142 17.36 -1.67 16.97
C GLU A 142 16.18 -0.84 16.47
N PRO A 143 16.12 0.46 16.83
CA PRO A 143 15.11 1.34 16.29
C PRO A 143 15.38 1.44 14.78
N CYS A 144 14.41 1.00 13.96
CA CYS A 144 14.49 0.95 12.49
C CYS A 144 15.06 -0.34 11.87
N ASN A 145 14.74 -1.52 12.42
CA ASN A 145 14.96 -2.77 11.67
C ASN A 145 13.94 -2.96 10.53
N VAL A 146 14.33 -3.72 9.50
CA VAL A 146 13.50 -3.94 8.29
C VAL A 146 12.19 -4.67 8.62
N GLY A 147 12.22 -5.62 9.56
CA GLY A 147 11.05 -6.38 9.98
C GLY A 147 9.94 -5.49 10.54
N TYR A 148 10.25 -4.71 11.57
CA TYR A 148 9.32 -3.78 12.20
C TYR A 148 8.83 -2.70 11.24
N THR A 149 9.69 -2.23 10.33
CA THR A 149 9.30 -1.25 9.31
C THR A 149 8.24 -1.84 8.37
N LEU A 150 8.49 -3.04 7.83
CA LEU A 150 7.54 -3.72 6.95
C LEU A 150 6.24 -4.09 7.69
N SER A 151 6.35 -4.62 8.92
CA SER A 151 5.20 -4.90 9.78
C SER A 151 4.36 -3.66 10.05
N ALA A 152 4.98 -2.55 10.45
CA ALA A 152 4.29 -1.30 10.72
C ALA A 152 3.57 -0.77 9.48
N GLY A 153 4.24 -0.77 8.33
CA GLY A 153 3.65 -0.32 7.06
C GLY A 153 2.43 -1.17 6.67
N LEU A 154 2.52 -2.50 6.82
CA LEU A 154 1.39 -3.40 6.54
C LEU A 154 0.24 -3.24 7.53
N MET A 155 0.53 -2.98 8.81
CA MET A 155 -0.48 -2.66 9.81
C MET A 155 -1.23 -1.37 9.46
N TYR A 156 -0.50 -0.30 9.12
CA TYR A 156 -1.13 0.95 8.68
C TYR A 156 -1.96 0.76 7.41
N ALA A 157 -1.48 -0.04 6.45
CA ALA A 157 -2.23 -0.34 5.24
C ALA A 157 -3.53 -1.10 5.56
N ALA A 158 -3.48 -2.09 6.46
CA ALA A 158 -4.66 -2.83 6.90
C ALA A 158 -5.67 -1.95 7.65
N GLN A 159 -5.19 -1.03 8.49
CA GLN A 159 -6.02 -0.05 9.17
C GLN A 159 -6.71 0.90 8.19
N MET A 160 -5.95 1.46 7.24
CA MET A 160 -6.50 2.31 6.19
C MET A 160 -7.59 1.59 5.40
N VAL A 161 -7.36 0.33 4.99
CA VAL A 161 -8.36 -0.49 4.27
C VAL A 161 -9.64 -0.65 5.08
N ALA A 162 -9.55 -0.94 6.37
CA ALA A 162 -10.71 -1.11 7.24
C ALA A 162 -11.50 0.20 7.38
N VAL A 163 -10.83 1.32 7.55
CA VAL A 163 -11.47 2.64 7.66
C VAL A 163 -12.10 3.05 6.33
N LEU A 164 -11.40 2.86 5.20
CA LEU A 164 -11.97 3.13 3.88
C LEU A 164 -13.20 2.26 3.60
N ALA A 165 -13.15 0.97 3.92
CA ALA A 165 -14.29 0.06 3.77
C ALA A 165 -15.52 0.53 4.57
N PHE A 166 -15.30 1.05 5.78
CA PHE A 166 -16.35 1.63 6.61
C PHE A 166 -17.00 2.86 5.95
N TYR A 167 -16.20 3.84 5.49
CA TYR A 167 -16.74 5.04 4.85
C TYR A 167 -17.37 4.78 3.47
N LEU A 168 -16.81 3.83 2.73
CA LEU A 168 -17.30 3.43 1.41
C LEU A 168 -18.49 2.47 1.49
N ASP A 169 -18.87 2.01 2.69
CA ASP A 169 -19.98 1.09 2.93
C ASP A 169 -19.81 -0.24 2.15
N VAL A 170 -18.57 -0.77 2.14
CA VAL A 170 -18.18 -1.99 1.42
C VAL A 170 -17.78 -3.08 2.41
N PRO A 171 -18.46 -4.24 2.43
CA PRO A 171 -18.02 -5.36 3.26
C PRO A 171 -16.75 -6.00 2.68
N LEU A 172 -15.75 -6.23 3.53
CA LEU A 172 -14.49 -6.86 3.12
C LEU A 172 -14.61 -8.40 3.12
N PRO A 173 -14.01 -9.11 2.14
CA PRO A 173 -14.07 -10.57 2.06
C PRO A 173 -13.27 -11.27 3.17
N HIS A 174 -12.25 -10.61 3.73
CA HIS A 174 -11.43 -11.18 4.79
C HIS A 174 -11.38 -10.26 6.02
N SER A 175 -11.56 -10.85 7.19
CA SER A 175 -11.23 -10.19 8.46
C SER A 175 -9.72 -10.27 8.70
N LEU A 176 -9.10 -9.14 9.03
CA LEU A 176 -7.69 -9.02 9.35
C LEU A 176 -7.54 -8.58 10.79
N CYS A 177 -6.67 -9.23 11.55
CA CYS A 177 -6.27 -8.75 12.87
C CYS A 177 -4.93 -8.04 12.72
N TYR A 178 -4.86 -6.75 13.05
CA TYR A 178 -3.66 -5.94 12.79
C TYR A 178 -2.41 -6.48 13.50
N SER A 179 -2.57 -7.10 14.68
CA SER A 179 -1.47 -7.67 15.44
C SER A 179 -0.77 -8.84 14.74
N GLN A 180 -1.41 -9.46 13.73
CA GLN A 180 -0.83 -10.56 12.95
C GLN A 180 0.45 -10.12 12.23
N PHE A 181 0.50 -8.89 11.72
CA PHE A 181 1.68 -8.39 11.01
C PHE A 181 2.89 -8.12 11.93
N GLY A 182 2.69 -8.00 13.25
CA GLY A 182 3.75 -7.72 14.22
C GLY A 182 4.10 -8.89 15.15
N ALA A 183 3.47 -10.06 14.96
CA ALA A 183 3.70 -11.22 15.80
C ALA A 183 5.04 -11.90 15.45
N ARG A 184 5.84 -12.20 16.49
CA ARG A 184 7.22 -12.72 16.34
C ARG A 184 7.30 -14.23 16.10
N ASP A 185 6.25 -14.99 16.44
CA ASP A 185 6.26 -16.46 16.43
C ASP A 185 5.64 -17.07 15.17
N GLU A 186 5.42 -16.25 14.15
CA GLU A 186 4.66 -16.62 12.97
C GLU A 186 5.56 -17.18 11.87
N SER A 187 5.03 -18.09 11.04
CA SER A 187 5.79 -18.63 9.91
C SER A 187 5.82 -17.70 8.70
N GLU A 188 6.77 -17.89 7.77
CA GLU A 188 6.76 -17.19 6.48
C GLU A 188 5.44 -17.41 5.73
N GLU A 189 4.88 -18.62 5.81
CA GLU A 189 3.63 -18.97 5.12
C GLU A 189 2.44 -18.18 5.67
N ASP A 190 2.37 -18.02 6.99
CA ASP A 190 1.32 -17.25 7.66
C ASP A 190 1.38 -15.77 7.26
N PHE A 191 2.60 -15.20 7.26
CA PHE A 191 2.81 -13.83 6.81
C PHE A 191 2.36 -13.62 5.37
N ARG A 192 2.76 -14.51 4.45
CA ARG A 192 2.34 -14.45 3.04
C ARG A 192 0.83 -14.58 2.89
N ASN A 193 0.20 -15.41 3.70
CA ASN A 193 -1.26 -15.57 3.72
C ASN A 193 -1.97 -14.30 4.17
N TRP A 194 -1.50 -13.58 5.20
CA TRP A 194 -2.13 -12.31 5.59
C TRP A 194 -1.92 -11.20 4.58
N VAL A 195 -0.72 -11.10 4.00
CA VAL A 195 -0.46 -10.16 2.90
C VAL A 195 -1.39 -10.44 1.73
N ALA A 196 -1.60 -11.72 1.37
CA ALA A 196 -2.54 -12.09 0.33
C ALA A 196 -4.00 -11.69 0.68
N ARG A 197 -4.44 -11.92 1.92
CA ARG A 197 -5.78 -11.50 2.38
C ARG A 197 -5.95 -9.97 2.36
N LEU A 198 -4.92 -9.23 2.77
CA LEU A 198 -4.89 -7.76 2.68
C LEU A 198 -5.02 -7.29 1.22
N ASN A 199 -4.23 -7.87 0.33
CA ASN A 199 -4.30 -7.56 -1.09
C ASN A 199 -5.67 -7.90 -1.70
N SER A 200 -6.27 -9.03 -1.33
CA SER A 200 -7.63 -9.39 -1.74
C SER A 200 -8.67 -8.38 -1.26
N ASN A 201 -8.57 -7.91 -0.02
CA ASN A 201 -9.43 -6.84 0.51
C ASN A 201 -9.26 -5.54 -0.28
N VAL A 202 -8.03 -5.14 -0.58
CA VAL A 202 -7.74 -3.94 -1.39
C VAL A 202 -8.34 -4.06 -2.79
N LEU A 203 -8.13 -5.19 -3.47
CA LEU A 203 -8.70 -5.44 -4.80
C LEU A 203 -10.22 -5.41 -4.78
N HIS A 204 -10.84 -6.05 -3.79
CA HIS A 204 -12.29 -6.05 -3.63
C HIS A 204 -12.82 -4.63 -3.44
N LEU A 205 -12.17 -3.84 -2.58
CA LEU A 205 -12.54 -2.46 -2.33
C LEU A 205 -12.42 -1.62 -3.62
N CYS A 206 -11.33 -1.77 -4.36
CA CYS A 206 -11.12 -1.09 -5.64
C CYS A 206 -12.21 -1.44 -6.67
N ALA A 207 -12.49 -2.74 -6.84
CA ALA A 207 -13.50 -3.22 -7.78
C ALA A 207 -14.91 -2.73 -7.40
N SER A 208 -15.26 -2.75 -6.10
CA SER A 208 -16.54 -2.22 -5.61
C SER A 208 -16.71 -0.72 -5.85
N GLN A 209 -15.61 0.01 -6.03
CA GLN A 209 -15.60 1.42 -6.37
C GLN A 209 -15.57 1.72 -7.87
N GLY A 210 -15.56 0.69 -8.72
CA GLY A 210 -15.57 0.85 -10.18
C GLY A 210 -14.19 1.00 -10.84
N LEU A 211 -13.10 0.66 -10.14
CA LEU A 211 -11.78 0.57 -10.76
C LEU A 211 -11.69 -0.66 -11.65
N GLU A 212 -11.25 -0.44 -12.89
CA GLU A 212 -11.12 -1.48 -13.91
C GLU A 212 -10.01 -2.51 -13.54
N PRO A 213 -10.29 -3.83 -13.62
CA PRO A 213 -9.32 -4.87 -13.28
C PRO A 213 -7.93 -4.75 -13.96
N PRO A 214 -7.82 -4.32 -15.23
CA PRO A 214 -6.51 -4.15 -15.88
C PRO A 214 -5.59 -3.12 -15.23
N MET A 215 -6.13 -2.16 -14.47
CA MET A 215 -5.34 -1.14 -13.76
C MET A 215 -4.77 -1.66 -12.43
N LEU A 216 -5.42 -2.67 -11.86
CA LEU A 216 -5.12 -3.22 -10.55
C LEU A 216 -4.05 -4.31 -10.66
N ARG A 217 -3.13 -4.34 -9.70
CA ARG A 217 -2.11 -5.40 -9.62
C ARG A 217 -2.21 -6.13 -8.28
N PRO A 218 -2.39 -7.47 -8.26
CA PRO A 218 -2.68 -8.19 -7.02
C PRO A 218 -1.61 -8.12 -5.92
N ARG A 219 -0.37 -7.79 -6.26
CA ARG A 219 0.74 -7.74 -5.28
C ARG A 219 1.05 -6.33 -4.79
N THR A 220 0.61 -5.28 -5.50
CA THR A 220 1.02 -3.90 -5.20
C THR A 220 -0.02 -3.21 -4.31
N THR A 221 0.00 -3.52 -3.01
CA THR A 221 -0.98 -3.06 -2.01
C THR A 221 -1.18 -1.54 -2.04
N LEU A 222 -0.10 -0.79 -1.82
CA LEU A 222 -0.16 0.67 -1.68
C LEU A 222 -0.46 1.39 -2.99
N ARG A 223 0.03 0.85 -4.12
CA ARG A 223 -0.32 1.37 -5.45
C ARG A 223 -1.83 1.32 -5.68
N ASN A 224 -2.47 0.18 -5.39
CA ASN A 224 -3.91 0.05 -5.58
C ASN A 224 -4.69 0.97 -4.63
N LEU A 225 -4.21 1.14 -3.38
CA LEU A 225 -4.79 2.10 -2.44
C LEU A 225 -4.66 3.56 -2.91
N SER A 226 -3.50 3.94 -3.43
CA SER A 226 -3.27 5.25 -4.03
C SER A 226 -4.23 5.50 -5.19
N LEU A 227 -4.38 4.54 -6.11
CA LEU A 227 -5.34 4.60 -7.21
C LEU A 227 -6.79 4.74 -6.72
N LEU A 228 -7.17 4.03 -5.66
CA LEU A 228 -8.48 4.14 -5.03
C LEU A 228 -8.75 5.53 -4.48
N VAL A 229 -7.81 6.09 -3.72
CA VAL A 229 -7.94 7.43 -3.16
C VAL A 229 -8.03 8.47 -4.26
N GLN A 230 -7.19 8.37 -5.31
CA GLN A 230 -7.24 9.28 -6.46
C GLN A 230 -8.60 9.20 -7.18
N HIS A 231 -9.09 7.98 -7.40
CA HIS A 231 -10.40 7.74 -8.03
C HIS A 231 -11.57 8.32 -7.21
N GLN A 232 -11.50 8.26 -5.87
CA GLN A 232 -12.55 8.79 -5.00
C GLN A 232 -12.43 10.30 -4.74
N GLY A 233 -11.21 10.81 -4.63
CA GLY A 233 -10.92 12.15 -4.14
C GLY A 233 -10.76 13.20 -5.23
N ASN A 234 -10.43 12.84 -6.47
CA ASN A 234 -9.97 13.81 -7.48
C ASN A 234 -8.93 14.80 -6.89
N ILE A 235 -7.91 14.22 -6.24
CA ILE A 235 -6.59 14.85 -6.06
C ILE A 235 -5.85 14.74 -7.40
#